data_AF-A0A2P2GV35-F1
#
_entry.id   AF-A0A2P2GV35-F1
#
_cell.length_a   1.000
_cell.length_b   1.000
_cell.length_c   1.000
_cell.angle_alpha   90.00
_cell.angle_beta   90.00
_cell.angle_gamma   90.00
#
_symmetry.space_group_name_H-M   'P 1'
#
loop_
_entity.id
_entity.type
_entity.pdbx_description
1 polymer ?
#
loop_
_entity_poly.entity_id
_entity_poly.type
_entity_poly.pdbx_seq_one_letter_code
_entity_poly.pdbx_strand_id
1 'polypeptide(L)'
;MTDEITARAGREFYTFDGRILEIFSSHPKRFHIRNTDLRVTGPDRKGRRTVEVFTGPPEARATQHTWQLSAEEWERAEGLEALFEAVRAAVAASREHGA
;
A
#
# COMPACT_ATOMS: atom_id res chain seq x y z
N MET A 1 21.18 3.43 -2.67
CA MET A 1 20.07 3.03 -3.55
C MET A 1 19.16 2.19 -2.69
N THR A 2 17.91 2.60 -2.49
CA THR A 2 16.92 1.70 -1.90
C THR A 2 16.51 0.78 -3.04
N ASP A 3 16.64 -0.53 -2.87
CA ASP A 3 16.18 -1.47 -3.88
C ASP A 3 14.67 -1.29 -4.05
N GLU A 4 14.23 -1.12 -5.30
CA GLU A 4 12.80 -1.04 -5.62
C GLU A 4 12.14 -2.38 -5.29
N ILE A 5 11.11 -2.34 -4.45
CA ILE A 5 10.32 -3.52 -4.12
C ILE A 5 9.15 -3.57 -5.10
N THR A 6 8.94 -4.71 -5.72
CA THR A 6 7.81 -4.92 -6.64
C THR A 6 6.96 -6.09 -6.18
N ALA A 7 5.66 -6.02 -6.42
CA ALA A 7 4.73 -7.09 -6.13
C ALA A 7 3.58 -7.11 -7.14
N ARG A 8 2.88 -8.24 -7.24
CA ARG A 8 1.73 -8.38 -8.12
C ARG A 8 0.56 -8.98 -7.37
N ALA A 9 -0.64 -8.44 -7.56
CA ALA A 9 -1.86 -8.99 -6.99
C ALA A 9 -2.99 -8.89 -8.04
N GLY A 10 -3.50 -10.04 -8.48
CA GLY A 10 -4.46 -10.10 -9.59
C GLY A 10 -3.94 -9.38 -10.84
N ARG A 11 -4.62 -8.31 -11.25
CA ARG A 11 -4.26 -7.50 -12.43
C ARG A 11 -3.39 -6.28 -12.10
N GLU A 12 -3.14 -6.03 -10.83
CA GLU A 12 -2.40 -4.85 -10.37
C GLU A 12 -0.94 -5.19 -10.14
N PHE A 13 -0.08 -4.24 -10.51
CA PHE A 13 1.36 -4.30 -10.27
C PHE A 13 1.76 -3.15 -9.35
N TYR A 14 2.51 -3.46 -8.30
CA TYR A 14 2.87 -2.54 -7.24
C TYR A 14 4.36 -2.32 -7.28
N THR A 15 4.79 -1.07 -7.14
CA THR A 15 6.20 -0.71 -6.97
C THR A 15 6.37 0.24 -5.79
N PHE A 16 7.49 0.11 -5.09
CA PHE A 16 7.84 0.98 -3.98
C PHE A 16 9.34 1.26 -3.96
N ASP A 17 9.72 2.54 -4.01
CA ASP A 17 11.11 3.00 -4.05
C ASP A 17 11.65 3.50 -2.70
N GLY A 18 10.87 3.33 -1.62
CA GLY A 18 11.15 3.89 -0.30
C GLY A 18 10.49 5.25 -0.03
N ARG A 19 9.84 5.87 -1.03
CA ARG A 19 9.17 7.18 -0.91
C ARG A 19 7.78 7.20 -1.54
N ILE A 20 7.61 6.53 -2.66
CA ILE A 20 6.41 6.52 -3.47
C ILE A 20 5.94 5.09 -3.64
N LEU A 21 4.71 4.79 -3.20
CA LEU A 21 3.98 3.60 -3.61
C LEU A 21 3.26 3.91 -4.92
N GLU A 22 3.56 3.16 -5.97
CA GLU A 22 2.88 3.25 -7.25
C GLU A 22 2.13 1.95 -7.55
N ILE A 23 0.88 2.09 -8.01
CA ILE A 23 0.00 0.98 -8.34
C ILE A 23 -0.40 1.13 -9.80
N PHE A 24 0.07 0.21 -10.63
CA PHE A 24 -0.25 0.14 -12.05
C PHE A 24 -1.48 -0.72 -12.26
N SER A 25 -2.50 -0.11 -12.87
CA SER A 25 -3.77 -0.73 -13.24
C SER A 25 -4.32 -0.02 -14.50
N SER A 26 -5.63 -0.11 -14.76
CA SER A 26 -6.26 0.74 -15.78
C SER A 26 -6.17 2.24 -15.47
N HIS A 27 -6.02 2.60 -14.19
CA HIS A 27 -5.82 3.97 -13.73
C HIS A 27 -4.66 3.97 -12.73
N PRO A 28 -3.42 4.22 -13.18
CA PRO A 28 -2.26 4.24 -12.30
C PRO A 28 -2.41 5.26 -11.17
N LYS A 29 -1.98 4.89 -9.96
CA LYS A 29 -2.03 5.76 -8.77
C LYS A 29 -0.66 5.83 -8.12
N ARG A 30 -0.31 7.01 -7.60
CA ARG A 30 0.97 7.28 -6.92
C ARG A 30 0.71 7.90 -5.57
N PHE A 31 1.36 7.38 -4.53
CA PHE A 31 1.16 7.77 -3.14
C PHE A 31 2.50 8.07 -2.49
N HIS A 32 2.72 9.34 -2.12
CA HIS A 32 3.93 9.73 -1.39
C HIS A 32 3.76 9.45 0.10
N ILE A 33 4.69 8.71 0.72
CA ILE A 33 4.57 8.23 2.12
C ILE A 33 4.33 9.35 3.14
N ARG A 34 4.88 10.55 2.92
CA ARG A 34 4.67 11.74 3.79
C ARG A 34 3.21 12.12 3.97
N ASN A 35 2.38 11.88 2.95
CA ASN A 35 0.97 12.26 2.92
C ASN A 35 0.07 11.02 2.81
N THR A 36 0.57 9.86 3.25
CA THR A 36 -0.10 8.58 3.07
C THR A 36 -0.17 7.80 4.38
N ASP A 37 -1.26 7.06 4.56
CA ASP A 37 -1.39 5.98 5.55
C ASP A 37 -1.87 4.72 4.82
N LEU A 38 -1.26 3.58 5.12
CA LEU A 38 -1.64 2.29 4.54
C LEU A 38 -2.23 1.39 5.62
N ARG A 39 -3.42 0.86 5.38
CA ARG A 39 -4.07 -0.15 6.20
C ARG A 39 -4.50 -1.33 5.34
N VAL A 40 -4.20 -2.52 5.82
CA VAL A 40 -4.68 -3.80 5.31
C VAL A 40 -5.45 -4.46 6.44
N THR A 41 -6.71 -4.82 6.19
CA THR A 41 -7.51 -5.53 7.19
C THR A 41 -7.06 -7.00 7.30
N GLY A 42 -7.42 -7.64 8.42
CA GLY A 42 -7.41 -9.10 8.46
C GLY A 42 -8.39 -9.71 7.43
N PRO A 43 -8.27 -11.01 7.15
CA PRO A 43 -9.18 -11.72 6.25
C PRO A 43 -10.62 -11.72 6.80
N ASP A 44 -11.61 -11.49 5.93
CA ASP A 44 -13.03 -11.65 6.24
C ASP A 44 -13.44 -13.14 6.28
N ARG A 45 -14.75 -13.42 6.48
CA ARG A 45 -15.28 -14.81 6.49
C ARG A 45 -15.03 -15.59 5.19
N LYS A 46 -14.68 -14.90 4.09
CA LYS A 46 -14.36 -15.47 2.78
C LYS A 46 -12.85 -15.38 2.47
N GLY A 47 -12.02 -15.05 3.46
CA GLY A 47 -10.58 -14.89 3.29
C GLY A 47 -10.16 -13.60 2.56
N ARG A 48 -11.10 -12.69 2.27
CA ARG A 48 -10.81 -11.45 1.53
C ARG A 48 -10.20 -10.43 2.45
N ARG A 49 -9.26 -9.64 1.92
CA ARG A 49 -8.62 -8.54 2.65
C ARG A 49 -8.92 -7.23 1.96
N THR A 50 -9.17 -6.20 2.75
CA THR A 50 -9.36 -4.84 2.25
C THR A 50 -8.06 -4.09 2.40
N VAL A 51 -7.60 -3.49 1.30
CA VAL A 51 -6.48 -2.55 1.29
C VAL A 51 -7.06 -1.13 1.26
N GLU A 52 -6.61 -0.29 2.17
CA GLU A 52 -7.03 1.08 2.34
C GLU A 52 -5.79 1.98 2.33
N VAL A 53 -5.77 2.93 1.40
CA VAL A 53 -4.77 3.99 1.34
C VAL A 53 -5.48 5.31 1.63
N PHE A 54 -5.10 5.95 2.74
CA PHE A 54 -5.56 7.29 3.07
C PHE A 54 -4.52 8.29 2.60
N THR A 55 -4.95 9.33 1.89
CA THR A 55 -4.09 10.43 1.48
C THR A 55 -4.53 11.74 2.10
N GLY A 56 -3.58 12.63 2.33
CA GLY A 56 -3.80 13.92 2.96
C GLY A 56 -2.67 14.24 3.93
N PRO A 57 -2.61 15.49 4.41
CA PRO A 57 -1.70 15.85 5.49
C PRO A 57 -1.99 14.99 6.74
N PRO A 58 -0.98 14.68 7.56
CA PRO A 58 -1.15 13.88 8.77
C PRO A 58 -2.28 14.36 9.70
N GLU A 59 -2.54 15.67 9.69
CA GLU A 59 -3.53 16.35 10.53
C GLU A 59 -4.96 16.26 9.98
N ALA A 60 -5.14 15.93 8.69
CA ALA A 60 -6.46 15.82 8.06
C ALA A 60 -6.43 14.87 6.85
N ARG A 61 -6.99 13.66 7.02
CA ARG A 61 -7.18 12.70 5.92
C ARG A 61 -8.15 13.28 4.89
N ALA A 62 -7.70 13.44 3.66
CA ALA A 62 -8.44 14.11 2.58
C ALA A 62 -9.12 13.13 1.62
N THR A 63 -8.48 12.01 1.29
CA THR A 63 -9.03 11.04 0.35
C THR A 63 -8.72 9.61 0.79
N GLN A 64 -9.65 8.69 0.54
CA GLN A 64 -9.46 7.26 0.80
C GLN A 64 -9.58 6.49 -0.51
N HIS A 65 -8.60 5.64 -0.77
CA HIS A 65 -8.64 4.64 -1.83
C HIS A 65 -8.79 3.28 -1.18
N THR A 66 -9.79 2.53 -1.60
CA THR A 66 -10.06 1.19 -1.06
C THR A 66 -10.27 0.20 -2.19
N TRP A 67 -9.73 -1.00 -2.02
CA TRP A 67 -9.98 -2.14 -2.89
C TRP A 67 -9.88 -3.42 -2.09
N GLN A 68 -10.41 -4.50 -2.66
CA GLN A 68 -10.42 -5.82 -2.03
C GLN A 68 -9.54 -6.78 -2.82
N LEU A 69 -8.79 -7.59 -2.08
CA LEU A 69 -8.09 -8.74 -2.60
C LEU A 69 -8.83 -9.98 -2.15
N SER A 70 -9.16 -10.86 -3.10
CA SER A 70 -9.68 -12.18 -2.78
C SER A 70 -8.64 -13.01 -2.03
N ALA A 71 -9.09 -14.10 -1.38
CA ALA A 71 -8.17 -15.05 -0.74
C ALA A 71 -7.15 -15.59 -1.76
N GLU A 72 -7.62 -15.96 -2.94
CA GLU A 72 -6.78 -16.49 -4.03
C GLU A 72 -5.79 -15.45 -4.58
N GLU A 73 -6.22 -14.20 -4.76
CA GLU A 73 -5.33 -13.12 -5.17
C GLU A 73 -4.27 -12.84 -4.11
N TRP A 74 -4.64 -12.86 -2.82
CA TRP A 74 -3.70 -12.66 -1.73
C TRP A 74 -2.67 -13.79 -1.63
N GLU A 75 -3.13 -15.04 -1.69
CA GLU A 75 -2.26 -16.23 -1.63
C GLU A 75 -1.28 -16.28 -2.81
N ARG A 76 -1.70 -15.82 -3.99
CA ARG A 76 -0.85 -15.75 -5.18
C ARG A 76 -0.07 -14.43 -5.30
N ALA A 77 -0.25 -13.49 -4.38
CA ALA A 77 0.39 -12.20 -4.46
C ALA A 77 1.83 -12.25 -3.94
N GLU A 78 2.73 -12.75 -4.77
CA GLU A 78 4.16 -12.81 -4.47
C GLU A 78 4.70 -11.42 -4.13
N GLY A 79 5.34 -11.31 -2.96
CA GLY A 79 5.99 -10.08 -2.49
C GLY A 79 5.06 -8.99 -1.95
N LEU A 80 3.74 -9.14 -2.05
CA LEU A 80 2.81 -8.06 -1.69
C LEU A 80 2.81 -7.75 -0.19
N GLU A 81 2.85 -8.79 0.66
CA GLU A 81 2.96 -8.60 2.11
C GLU A 81 4.23 -7.84 2.47
N ALA A 82 5.39 -8.25 1.93
CA ALA A 82 6.66 -7.58 2.15
C ALA A 82 6.66 -6.13 1.66
N LEU A 83 6.05 -5.87 0.50
CA LEU A 83 5.90 -4.52 -0.04
C LEU A 83 5.04 -3.64 0.88
N PHE A 84 3.90 -4.14 1.36
CA PHE A 84 3.04 -3.38 2.28
C PHE A 84 3.69 -3.14 3.64
N GLU A 85 4.44 -4.10 4.18
CA GLU A 85 5.24 -3.89 5.39
C GLU A 85 6.31 -2.82 5.19
N ALA A 86 7.01 -2.84 4.05
CA ALA A 86 8.00 -1.81 3.71
C ALA A 86 7.37 -0.41 3.59
N VAL A 87 6.19 -0.30 2.97
CA VAL A 87 5.45 0.97 2.89
C VAL A 87 5.03 1.45 4.28
N ARG A 88 4.50 0.58 5.14
CA ARG A 88 4.12 0.93 6.51
C ARG A 88 5.31 1.41 7.33
N ALA A 89 6.44 0.71 7.24
CA ALA A 89 7.68 1.09 7.91
C ALA A 89 8.16 2.48 7.45
N ALA A 90 8.12 2.74 6.14
CA ALA A 90 8.52 4.03 5.59
C ALA A 90 7.56 5.16 5.99
N VAL A 91 6.24 4.91 6.03
CA VAL A 91 5.25 5.86 6.55
C VAL A 91 5.53 6.19 8.01
N ALA A 92 5.78 5.18 8.85
CA ALA A 92 6.11 5.39 10.26
C ALA A 92 7.39 6.22 10.42
N ALA A 93 8.47 5.84 9.74
CA ALA A 93 9.73 6.58 9.76
C ALA A 93 9.56 8.02 9.26
N SER A 94 8.74 8.25 8.23
CA SER A 94 8.49 9.60 7.72
C SER A 94 7.77 10.50 8.72
N ARG A 95 6.99 9.94 9.65
CA ARG A 95 6.30 10.71 10.70
C ARG A 95 7.25 11.08 11.84
N GLU A 96 8.15 10.18 12.20
CA GLU A 96 9.17 10.42 13.23
C GLU A 96 10.16 11.52 12.83
N HIS A 97 10.55 11.58 11.55
CA HIS A 97 11.48 12.61 11.04
C HIS A 97 10.82 13.94 10.67
N GLY A 98 9.49 14.02 10.66
CA GLY A 98 8.73 15.23 10.36
C GLY A 98 8.19 15.95 11.60
N ALA A 99 8.44 15.41 12.80
CA ALA A 99 8.07 15.96 14.10
C ALA A 99 9.18 16.84 14.70
#